data_AF-A0A7S1AJ88-F1
#
_entry.id   AF-A0A7S1AJ88-F1
#
_cell.length_a   1.000
_cell.length_b   1.000
_cell.length_c   1.000
_cell.angle_alpha   90.00
_cell.angle_beta   90.00
_cell.angle_gamma   90.00
#
_symmetry.space_group_name_H-M   'P 1'
#
loop_
_entity.id
_entity.type
_entity.pdbx_description
1 polymer ?
#
loop_
_entity_poly.entity_id
_entity_poly.type
_entity_poly.pdbx_seq_one_letter_code
_entity_poly.pdbx_strand_id
1 'polypeptide(L)'
;MLKLSSTDIMDFSMVPFGQGYYDTPDSVCGAGDDSSYVWGAYWRGYNLKQRECFDVKCGVHAPDPRPASCFTGTAHCQHGGAECAVNALQACSMNLTGFEWKRYVPFAVCVEESYNRIQAAENYAVLNATVKACAQSVDFGADEVLECFYTKKDYWLEEMAKRTIPHKTVPYVRLKNNTGEWFRLKISEKGVADDILVQAVCDAWVFNGGIAPVGCSTTSNTIQVITA
;
A
#
# COMPACT_ATOMS: atom_id res chain seq x y z
N MET A 1 -16.42 -0.35 9.12
CA MET A 1 -15.09 0.01 9.67
C MET A 1 -14.45 -1.25 10.20
N LEU A 2 -13.34 -1.70 9.61
CA LEU A 2 -12.51 -2.76 10.18
C LEU A 2 -11.92 -2.23 11.49
N LYS A 3 -12.05 -2.99 12.58
CA LYS A 3 -11.38 -2.69 13.85
C LYS A 3 -9.89 -2.83 13.62
N LEU A 4 -9.16 -1.73 13.77
CA LEU A 4 -7.71 -1.70 13.74
C LEU A 4 -7.21 -2.38 15.03
N SER A 5 -6.16 -3.20 14.90
CA SER A 5 -5.57 -3.88 16.05
C SER A 5 -4.78 -2.86 16.88
N SER A 6 -5.39 -2.42 17.99
CA SER A 6 -4.76 -1.52 18.97
C SER A 6 -3.44 -2.10 19.46
N THR A 7 -2.39 -1.29 19.42
CA THR A 7 -1.14 -1.57 20.15
C THR A 7 -1.02 -0.73 21.41
N ASP A 8 -2.12 -0.09 21.81
CA ASP A 8 -2.22 1.01 22.79
C ASP A 8 -1.38 2.26 22.44
N ILE A 9 -0.57 2.19 21.37
CA ILE A 9 0.34 3.25 20.89
C ILE A 9 -0.10 3.84 19.55
N MET A 10 -0.38 2.97 18.56
CA MET A 10 -0.73 3.40 17.21
C MET A 10 -1.62 2.36 16.53
N ASP A 11 -2.60 2.86 15.78
CA ASP A 11 -3.30 2.08 14.75
C ASP A 11 -2.54 2.21 13.43
N PHE A 12 -2.18 1.08 12.83
CA PHE A 12 -1.48 1.04 11.54
C PHE A 12 -2.39 0.45 10.46
N SER A 13 -2.36 1.08 9.28
CA SER A 13 -3.03 0.57 8.09
C SER A 13 -2.13 0.80 6.88
N MET A 14 -1.99 -0.23 6.06
CA MET A 14 -1.30 -0.22 4.79
C MET A 14 -2.32 -0.37 3.65
N VAL A 15 -2.06 0.26 2.50
CA VAL A 15 -2.87 0.07 1.29
C VAL A 15 -1.89 -0.23 0.14
N PRO A 16 -1.64 -1.52 -0.16
CA PRO A 16 -0.60 -1.91 -1.11
C PRO A 16 -0.95 -1.65 -2.58
N PHE A 17 -2.09 -1.03 -2.92
CA PHE A 17 -2.41 -0.68 -4.32
C PHE A 17 -1.53 0.46 -4.86
N GLY A 18 -1.14 1.41 -3.99
CA GLY A 18 -0.14 2.44 -4.28
C GLY A 18 -0.42 3.23 -5.57
N GLN A 19 0.57 3.21 -6.48
CA GLN A 19 0.52 3.85 -7.79
C GLN A 19 -0.18 2.94 -8.81
N GLY A 20 -1.40 2.49 -8.51
CA GLY A 20 -2.21 1.66 -9.39
C GLY A 20 -3.51 2.35 -9.80
N TYR A 21 -4.14 1.91 -10.90
CA TYR A 21 -5.51 2.27 -11.27
C TYR A 21 -6.15 1.16 -12.12
N TYR A 22 -7.46 1.25 -12.33
CA TYR A 22 -8.15 0.41 -13.31
C TYR A 22 -8.55 1.24 -14.51
N ASP A 23 -8.50 0.65 -15.70
CA ASP A 23 -9.12 1.25 -16.87
C ASP A 23 -10.60 1.50 -16.62
N THR A 24 -11.06 2.67 -17.04
CA THR A 24 -12.46 3.09 -16.92
C THR A 24 -12.95 3.67 -18.25
N PRO A 25 -14.26 3.83 -18.46
CA PRO A 25 -14.75 4.63 -19.58
C PRO A 25 -14.22 6.07 -19.53
N ASP A 26 -14.11 6.73 -20.68
CA ASP A 26 -13.69 8.14 -20.79
C ASP A 26 -14.58 9.09 -19.99
N SER A 27 -15.83 8.71 -19.73
CA SER A 27 -16.76 9.46 -18.87
C SER A 27 -16.38 9.44 -17.39
N VAL A 28 -15.46 8.59 -16.97
CA VAL A 28 -14.93 8.51 -15.60
C VAL A 28 -13.51 9.04 -15.56
N CYS A 29 -12.55 8.26 -16.08
CA CYS A 29 -11.13 8.62 -16.13
C CYS A 29 -10.41 8.14 -17.40
N GLY A 30 -11.05 7.35 -18.26
CA GLY A 30 -10.43 6.73 -19.43
C GLY A 30 -9.59 5.50 -19.11
N ALA A 31 -8.89 5.00 -20.12
CA ALA A 31 -8.06 3.79 -20.09
C ALA A 31 -6.62 4.07 -20.52
N GLY A 32 -5.68 3.26 -20.04
CA GLY A 32 -4.25 3.39 -20.31
C GLY A 32 -3.89 3.48 -21.79
N ASP A 33 -2.79 4.17 -22.08
CA ASP A 33 -2.38 4.50 -23.45
C ASP A 33 -1.92 3.27 -24.27
N ASP A 34 -1.75 2.10 -23.64
CA ASP A 34 -1.22 0.89 -24.25
C ASP A 34 -1.77 -0.39 -23.58
N SER A 35 -2.38 -1.27 -24.38
CA SER A 35 -2.92 -2.57 -23.94
C SER A 35 -1.85 -3.65 -23.74
N SER A 36 -0.58 -3.37 -24.05
CA SER A 36 0.54 -4.31 -23.88
C SER A 36 1.18 -4.24 -22.49
N TYR A 37 0.33 -4.09 -21.47
CA TYR A 37 0.71 -4.20 -20.08
C TYR A 37 1.42 -5.54 -19.81
N VAL A 38 2.68 -5.49 -19.37
CA VAL A 38 3.56 -6.66 -19.21
C VAL A 38 4.18 -6.68 -17.81
N TRP A 39 4.76 -7.83 -17.44
CA TRP A 39 5.22 -8.12 -16.09
C TRP A 39 6.18 -7.09 -15.48
N GLY A 40 7.23 -6.70 -16.19
CA GLY A 40 8.31 -5.85 -15.64
C GLY A 40 8.48 -4.50 -16.33
N ALA A 41 7.47 -4.01 -17.08
CA ALA A 41 7.61 -2.76 -17.82
C ALA A 41 7.15 -1.56 -17.00
N TYR A 42 8.13 -0.81 -16.53
CA TYR A 42 7.90 0.50 -15.93
C TYR A 42 7.19 1.45 -16.92
N TRP A 43 6.11 2.09 -16.47
CA TRP A 43 5.28 3.04 -17.22
C TRP A 43 4.56 2.53 -18.48
N ARG A 44 4.76 1.27 -18.91
CA ARG A 44 4.13 0.79 -20.15
C ARG A 44 2.64 0.49 -19.92
N GLY A 45 1.78 1.24 -20.59
CA GLY A 45 0.32 1.20 -20.38
C GLY A 45 -0.16 2.03 -19.19
N TYR A 46 0.74 2.47 -18.32
CA TYR A 46 0.40 3.27 -17.14
C TYR A 46 0.39 4.77 -17.45
N ASN A 47 -0.69 5.45 -17.08
CA ASN A 47 -0.84 6.89 -17.25
C ASN A 47 -1.07 7.61 -15.90
N LEU A 48 -0.15 8.52 -15.53
CA LEU A 48 -0.20 9.23 -14.26
C LEU A 48 -1.48 10.06 -14.08
N LYS A 49 -1.95 10.72 -15.15
CA LYS A 49 -3.15 11.58 -15.08
C LYS A 49 -4.41 10.75 -14.85
N GLN A 50 -4.47 9.57 -15.47
CA GLN A 50 -5.58 8.64 -15.26
C GLN A 50 -5.57 8.10 -13.84
N ARG A 51 -4.40 7.74 -13.32
CA ARG A 51 -4.24 7.33 -11.92
C ARG A 51 -4.70 8.42 -10.95
N GLU A 52 -4.28 9.67 -11.16
CA GLU A 52 -4.72 10.80 -10.33
C GLU A 52 -6.25 11.02 -10.39
N CYS A 53 -6.84 10.88 -11.58
CA CYS A 53 -8.30 10.91 -11.72
C CYS A 53 -8.97 9.76 -10.97
N PHE A 54 -8.43 8.55 -11.13
CA PHE A 54 -8.96 7.32 -10.56
C PHE A 54 -8.99 7.38 -9.03
N ASP A 55 -7.91 7.82 -8.38
CA ASP A 55 -7.86 7.96 -6.93
C ASP A 55 -8.99 8.83 -6.39
N VAL A 56 -9.36 9.89 -7.12
CA VAL A 56 -10.42 10.82 -6.75
C VAL A 56 -11.80 10.23 -7.02
N LYS A 57 -12.01 9.61 -8.19
CA LYS A 57 -13.33 9.16 -8.65
C LYS A 57 -13.72 7.77 -8.16
N CYS A 58 -12.73 6.92 -7.89
CA CYS A 58 -12.87 5.50 -7.59
C CYS A 58 -12.18 5.08 -6.29
N GLY A 59 -11.27 5.89 -5.73
CA GLY A 59 -10.62 5.63 -4.45
C GLY A 59 -11.53 5.87 -3.23
N VAL A 60 -10.92 6.14 -2.07
CA VAL A 60 -11.61 6.23 -0.77
C VAL A 60 -12.63 7.38 -0.67
N HIS A 61 -12.48 8.41 -1.49
CA HIS A 61 -13.33 9.60 -1.49
C HIS A 61 -14.33 9.61 -2.66
N ALA A 62 -14.48 8.49 -3.35
CA ALA A 62 -15.51 8.33 -4.37
C ALA A 62 -16.92 8.58 -3.80
N PRO A 63 -17.87 9.09 -4.60
CA PRO A 63 -19.26 9.23 -4.18
C PRO A 63 -19.87 7.88 -3.81
N ASP A 64 -20.94 7.90 -2.99
CA ASP A 64 -21.72 6.72 -2.62
C ASP A 64 -23.13 6.80 -3.27
N PRO A 65 -23.51 5.87 -4.17
CA PRO A 65 -22.72 4.72 -4.63
C PRO A 65 -21.58 5.13 -5.57
N ARG A 66 -20.47 4.39 -5.48
CA ARG A 66 -19.32 4.55 -6.38
C ARG A 66 -19.73 4.20 -7.82
N PRO A 67 -19.17 4.84 -8.87
CA PRO A 67 -19.44 4.43 -10.25
C PRO A 67 -19.18 2.95 -10.47
N ALA A 68 -20.17 2.23 -11.00
CA ALA A 68 -20.08 0.78 -11.21
C ALA A 68 -18.93 0.37 -12.14
N SER A 69 -18.49 1.28 -13.01
CA SER A 69 -17.39 1.07 -13.95
C SER A 69 -15.99 1.31 -13.36
N CYS A 70 -15.87 1.57 -12.06
CA CYS A 70 -14.58 1.85 -11.44
C CYS A 70 -13.60 0.66 -11.45
N PHE A 71 -14.07 -0.57 -11.54
CA PHE A 71 -13.19 -1.75 -11.40
C PHE A 71 -13.46 -2.80 -12.49
N THR A 72 -14.02 -2.36 -13.62
CA THR A 72 -14.43 -3.27 -14.72
C THR A 72 -13.34 -3.47 -15.76
N GLY A 73 -12.36 -2.57 -15.83
CA GLY A 73 -11.26 -2.63 -16.79
C GLY A 73 -10.02 -3.36 -16.26
N THR A 74 -8.94 -3.31 -17.02
CA THR A 74 -7.65 -3.89 -16.63
C THR A 74 -7.01 -3.05 -15.52
N ALA A 75 -6.43 -3.69 -14.51
CA ALA A 75 -5.62 -3.02 -13.50
C ALA A 75 -4.20 -2.74 -14.04
N HIS A 76 -3.77 -1.49 -13.89
CA HIS A 76 -2.43 -1.01 -14.22
C HIS A 76 -1.70 -0.59 -12.96
N CYS A 77 -0.51 -1.15 -12.75
CA CYS A 77 0.45 -0.71 -11.73
C CYS A 77 1.65 -0.03 -12.42
N GLN A 78 2.25 0.97 -11.77
CA GLN A 78 3.33 1.79 -12.34
C GLN A 78 4.52 0.96 -12.87
N HIS A 79 4.82 -0.16 -12.23
CA HIS A 79 5.93 -1.07 -12.54
C HIS A 79 5.46 -2.40 -13.16
N GLY A 80 4.25 -2.43 -13.73
CA GLY A 80 3.74 -3.57 -14.46
C GLY A 80 3.17 -4.70 -13.58
N GLY A 81 2.97 -5.85 -14.21
CA GLY A 81 2.29 -7.00 -13.60
C GLY A 81 2.95 -7.54 -12.33
N ALA A 82 4.27 -7.38 -12.17
CA ALA A 82 5.00 -7.78 -10.97
C ALA A 82 4.56 -6.99 -9.74
N GLU A 83 4.42 -5.66 -9.86
CA GLU A 83 3.90 -4.81 -8.78
C GLU A 83 2.47 -5.19 -8.44
N CYS A 84 1.58 -5.29 -9.43
CA CYS A 84 0.20 -5.73 -9.17
C CYS A 84 0.14 -7.11 -8.48
N ALA A 85 1.05 -8.03 -8.83
CA ALA A 85 1.10 -9.33 -8.17
C ALA A 85 1.55 -9.24 -6.71
N VAL A 86 2.59 -8.44 -6.42
CA VAL A 86 3.07 -8.21 -5.05
C VAL A 86 2.03 -7.47 -4.21
N ASN A 87 1.36 -6.48 -4.78
CA ASN A 87 0.27 -5.74 -4.13
C ASN A 87 -0.88 -6.69 -3.72
N ALA A 88 -1.23 -7.65 -4.59
CA ALA A 88 -2.23 -8.66 -4.29
C ALA A 88 -1.78 -9.65 -3.21
N LEU A 89 -0.50 -10.08 -3.20
CA LEU A 89 0.06 -10.94 -2.15
C LEU A 89 0.01 -10.26 -0.78
N GLN A 90 0.39 -8.99 -0.73
CA GLN A 90 0.31 -8.18 0.48
C GLN A 90 -1.13 -8.07 0.97
N ALA A 91 -2.07 -7.74 0.09
CA ALA A 91 -3.49 -7.68 0.45
C ALA A 91 -4.05 -9.03 0.93
N CYS A 92 -3.65 -10.14 0.31
CA CYS A 92 -3.99 -11.49 0.75
C CYS A 92 -3.45 -11.78 2.16
N SER A 93 -2.18 -11.47 2.43
CA SER A 93 -1.59 -11.65 3.75
C SER A 93 -2.30 -10.79 4.82
N MET A 94 -2.70 -9.57 4.47
CA MET A 94 -3.49 -8.71 5.35
C MET A 94 -4.85 -9.34 5.68
N ASN A 95 -5.54 -9.94 4.70
CA ASN A 95 -6.81 -10.61 4.94
C ASN A 95 -6.66 -11.84 5.85
N LEU A 96 -5.65 -12.68 5.63
CA LEU A 96 -5.43 -13.90 6.43
C LEU A 96 -5.22 -13.58 7.91
N THR A 97 -4.65 -12.42 8.22
CA THR A 97 -4.42 -11.99 9.61
C THR A 97 -5.52 -11.10 10.15
N GLY A 98 -6.66 -10.96 9.48
CA GLY A 98 -7.74 -10.07 9.92
C GLY A 98 -7.33 -8.59 9.96
N PHE A 99 -6.37 -8.19 9.10
CA PHE A 99 -5.76 -6.87 9.04
C PHE A 99 -4.95 -6.49 10.30
N GLU A 100 -4.50 -7.49 11.08
CA GLU A 100 -3.58 -7.30 12.21
C GLU A 100 -2.16 -7.08 11.70
N TRP A 101 -1.69 -5.84 11.73
CA TRP A 101 -0.45 -5.43 11.07
C TRP A 101 0.79 -6.16 11.56
N LYS A 102 0.88 -6.46 12.85
CA LYS A 102 2.03 -7.18 13.44
C LYS A 102 2.24 -8.55 12.81
N ARG A 103 1.18 -9.13 12.25
CA ARG A 103 1.19 -10.48 11.67
C ARG A 103 1.50 -10.44 10.18
N TYR A 104 1.02 -9.45 9.43
CA TYR A 104 1.26 -9.38 7.97
C TYR A 104 2.48 -8.54 7.57
N VAL A 105 2.87 -7.53 8.35
CA VAL A 105 3.97 -6.62 7.97
C VAL A 105 5.32 -7.35 7.77
N PRO A 106 5.74 -8.30 8.63
CA PRO A 106 6.99 -9.04 8.40
C PRO A 106 7.00 -9.78 7.05
N PHE A 107 5.87 -10.38 6.67
CA PHE A 107 5.71 -11.00 5.35
C PHE A 107 5.79 -9.98 4.22
N ALA A 108 5.06 -8.86 4.33
CA ALA A 108 5.05 -7.80 3.31
C ALA A 108 6.46 -7.25 3.08
N VAL A 109 7.22 -6.97 4.15
CA VAL A 109 8.62 -6.52 4.08
C VAL A 109 9.50 -7.55 3.36
N CYS A 110 9.42 -8.82 3.72
CA CYS A 110 10.21 -9.87 3.07
C CYS A 110 9.91 -9.99 1.56
N VAL A 111 8.64 -9.85 1.15
CA VAL A 111 8.25 -9.86 -0.26
C VAL A 111 8.82 -8.63 -0.99
N GLU A 112 8.76 -7.44 -0.38
CA GLU A 112 9.32 -6.19 -0.94
C GLU A 112 10.85 -6.27 -1.10
N GLU A 113 11.57 -6.82 -0.12
CA GLU A 113 13.02 -7.04 -0.21
C GLU A 113 13.40 -7.97 -1.38
N SER A 114 12.45 -8.83 -1.79
CA SER A 114 12.60 -9.73 -2.94
C SER A 114 12.08 -9.15 -4.25
N TYR A 115 11.51 -7.93 -4.26
CA TYR A 115 10.78 -7.37 -5.41
C TYR A 115 11.60 -7.37 -6.70
N ASN A 116 12.85 -6.90 -6.66
CA ASN A 116 13.72 -6.84 -7.84
C ASN A 116 13.91 -8.22 -8.49
N ARG A 117 13.99 -9.28 -7.67
CA ARG A 117 14.10 -10.66 -8.16
C ARG A 117 12.79 -11.15 -8.77
N ILE A 118 11.65 -10.81 -8.18
CA ILE A 118 10.31 -11.13 -8.70
C ILE A 118 10.10 -10.43 -10.05
N GLN A 119 10.40 -9.13 -10.12
CA GLN A 119 10.25 -8.33 -11.32
C GLN A 119 11.11 -8.87 -12.46
N ALA A 120 12.38 -9.16 -12.22
CA ALA A 120 13.31 -9.65 -13.24
C ALA A 120 12.99 -11.07 -13.76
N ALA A 121 12.25 -11.88 -12.99
CA ALA A 121 12.01 -13.28 -13.35
C ALA A 121 10.94 -13.46 -14.44
N GLU A 122 10.02 -12.50 -14.60
CA GLU A 122 8.91 -12.58 -15.56
C GLU A 122 8.07 -13.86 -15.48
N ASN A 123 8.02 -14.49 -14.30
CA ASN A 123 7.26 -15.71 -14.07
C ASN A 123 6.83 -15.89 -12.61
N TYR A 124 5.81 -16.73 -12.41
CA TYR A 124 5.26 -17.04 -11.08
C TYR A 124 6.09 -18.03 -10.26
N ALA A 125 7.09 -18.72 -10.83
CA ALA A 125 7.89 -19.69 -10.07
C ALA A 125 8.74 -18.98 -9.01
N VAL A 126 9.36 -17.84 -9.36
CA VAL A 126 10.11 -17.02 -8.41
C VAL A 126 9.18 -16.39 -7.38
N LEU A 127 8.02 -15.87 -7.80
CA LEU A 127 7.01 -15.36 -6.89
C LEU A 127 6.58 -16.41 -5.86
N ASN A 128 6.24 -17.63 -6.30
CA ASN A 128 5.85 -18.72 -5.41
C ASN A 128 6.96 -19.12 -4.44
N ALA A 129 8.22 -19.17 -4.91
CA ALA A 129 9.37 -19.47 -4.07
C ALA A 129 9.58 -18.37 -3.01
N THR A 130 9.43 -17.10 -3.37
CA THR A 130 9.49 -15.98 -2.42
C THR A 130 8.39 -16.08 -1.37
N VAL A 131 7.14 -16.35 -1.76
CA VAL A 131 6.04 -16.51 -0.80
C VAL A 131 6.34 -17.63 0.20
N LYS A 132 6.85 -18.78 -0.28
CA LYS A 132 7.24 -19.90 0.59
C LYS A 132 8.36 -19.54 1.55
N ALA A 133 9.34 -18.74 1.11
CA ALA A 133 10.41 -18.28 1.99
C ALA A 133 9.90 -17.28 3.03
N CYS A 134 9.12 -16.28 2.62
CA CYS A 134 8.64 -15.22 3.50
C CYS A 134 7.61 -15.70 4.53
N ALA A 135 6.80 -16.71 4.19
CA ALA A 135 5.85 -17.32 5.11
C ALA A 135 6.52 -17.99 6.34
N GLN A 136 7.83 -18.32 6.28
CA GLN A 136 8.55 -18.91 7.40
C GLN A 136 8.73 -17.95 8.59
N SER A 137 8.53 -16.64 8.37
CA SER A 137 8.70 -15.59 9.38
C SER A 137 7.39 -15.18 10.08
N VAL A 138 6.26 -15.79 9.71
CA VAL A 138 4.91 -15.41 10.14
C VAL A 138 4.07 -16.62 10.54
N ASP A 139 2.87 -16.38 11.04
CA ASP A 139 1.99 -17.39 11.65
C ASP A 139 0.89 -17.92 10.70
N PHE A 140 0.95 -17.60 9.42
CA PHE A 140 0.09 -18.12 8.37
C PHE A 140 0.89 -18.89 7.30
N GLY A 141 0.23 -19.84 6.63
CA GLY A 141 0.87 -20.74 5.67
C GLY A 141 1.10 -20.10 4.30
N ALA A 142 2.20 -20.49 3.65
CA ALA A 142 2.49 -20.09 2.26
C ALA A 142 1.37 -20.50 1.29
N ASP A 143 0.80 -21.69 1.49
CA ASP A 143 -0.26 -22.22 0.62
C ASP A 143 -1.55 -21.40 0.75
N GLU A 144 -1.87 -20.88 1.93
CA GLU A 144 -3.03 -20.00 2.14
C GLU A 144 -2.88 -18.67 1.40
N VAL A 145 -1.67 -18.08 1.43
CA VAL A 145 -1.37 -16.85 0.68
C VAL A 145 -1.46 -17.09 -0.82
N LEU A 146 -0.87 -18.19 -1.31
CA LEU A 146 -0.90 -18.53 -2.73
C LEU A 146 -2.32 -18.87 -3.20
N GLU A 147 -3.10 -19.60 -2.41
CA GLU A 147 -4.50 -19.87 -2.72
C GLU A 147 -5.30 -18.57 -2.84
N CYS A 148 -5.17 -17.67 -1.87
CA CYS A 148 -5.77 -16.35 -1.94
C CYS A 148 -5.32 -15.58 -3.19
N PHE A 149 -4.02 -15.59 -3.49
CA PHE A 149 -3.48 -14.90 -4.66
C PHE A 149 -4.08 -15.43 -5.97
N TYR A 150 -4.03 -16.74 -6.20
CA TYR A 150 -4.50 -17.32 -7.46
C TYR A 150 -6.02 -17.26 -7.63
N THR A 151 -6.79 -17.21 -6.54
CA THR A 151 -8.26 -17.25 -6.60
C THR A 151 -8.94 -15.90 -6.35
N LYS A 152 -8.26 -14.95 -5.70
CA LYS A 152 -8.83 -13.68 -5.23
C LYS A 152 -7.97 -12.45 -5.50
N LYS A 153 -6.87 -12.53 -6.27
CA LYS A 153 -6.02 -11.34 -6.54
C LYS A 153 -6.81 -10.12 -7.03
N ASP A 154 -7.73 -10.28 -7.97
CA ASP A 154 -8.44 -9.15 -8.59
C ASP A 154 -9.42 -8.52 -7.60
N TYR A 155 -10.07 -9.35 -6.78
CA TYR A 155 -10.92 -8.89 -5.67
C TYR A 155 -10.11 -8.08 -4.65
N TRP A 156 -8.94 -8.56 -4.25
CA TRP A 156 -8.13 -7.86 -3.25
C TRP A 156 -7.45 -6.61 -3.78
N LEU A 157 -7.04 -6.60 -5.06
CA LEU A 157 -6.59 -5.38 -5.73
C LEU A 157 -7.70 -4.32 -5.75
N GLU A 158 -8.92 -4.71 -6.10
CA GLU A 158 -10.08 -3.82 -6.07
C GLU A 158 -10.36 -3.29 -4.65
N GLU A 159 -10.34 -4.16 -3.63
CA GLU A 159 -10.54 -3.75 -2.24
C GLU A 159 -9.46 -2.77 -1.75
N MET A 160 -8.22 -2.90 -2.22
CA MET A 160 -7.16 -1.94 -1.90
C MET A 160 -7.29 -0.65 -2.74
N ALA A 161 -7.71 -0.74 -4.00
CA ALA A 161 -8.01 0.42 -4.83
C ALA A 161 -9.10 1.30 -4.20
N LYS A 162 -10.19 0.70 -3.68
CA LYS A 162 -11.26 1.40 -2.94
C LYS A 162 -10.77 2.14 -1.70
N ARG A 163 -9.64 1.73 -1.11
CA ARG A 163 -9.05 2.32 0.09
C ARG A 163 -7.95 3.33 -0.22
N THR A 164 -7.55 3.42 -1.49
CA THR A 164 -6.46 4.31 -1.92
C THR A 164 -6.91 5.76 -1.83
N ILE A 165 -6.03 6.59 -1.29
CA ILE A 165 -6.26 8.01 -1.07
C ILE A 165 -5.59 8.76 -2.22
N PRO A 166 -6.20 9.84 -2.74
CA PRO A 166 -5.51 10.75 -3.64
C PRO A 166 -4.13 11.18 -3.11
N HIS A 167 -3.10 10.85 -3.87
CA HIS A 167 -1.71 11.17 -3.56
C HIS A 167 -0.95 11.55 -4.84
N LYS A 168 0.17 12.25 -4.72
CA LYS A 168 1.02 12.61 -5.88
C LYS A 168 2.16 11.61 -6.09
N THR A 169 2.69 11.09 -4.99
CA THR A 169 3.87 10.20 -4.95
C THR A 169 3.69 9.16 -3.84
N VAL A 170 4.42 8.05 -3.96
CA VAL A 170 4.56 7.02 -2.93
C VAL A 170 6.01 6.97 -2.43
N PRO A 171 6.27 6.51 -1.18
CA PRO A 171 5.28 6.17 -0.16
C PRO A 171 4.48 7.39 0.29
N TYR A 172 3.17 7.22 0.53
CA TYR A 172 2.29 8.27 1.03
C TYR A 172 1.87 7.93 2.47
N VAL A 173 2.46 8.65 3.43
CA VAL A 173 2.25 8.39 4.86
C VAL A 173 1.49 9.56 5.49
N ARG A 174 0.39 9.23 6.16
CA ARG A 174 -0.39 10.17 6.99
C ARG A 174 -0.49 9.63 8.41
N LEU A 175 -0.39 10.52 9.37
CA LEU A 175 -0.56 10.21 10.78
C LEU A 175 -1.79 10.96 11.30
N LYS A 176 -2.51 10.32 12.22
CA LYS A 176 -3.64 10.93 12.91
C LYS A 176 -3.23 11.13 14.36
N ASN A 177 -3.29 12.36 14.86
CA ASN A 177 -3.05 12.65 16.28
C ASN A 177 -4.30 12.31 17.14
N ASN A 178 -4.22 12.46 18.47
CA ASN A 178 -5.37 12.20 19.36
C ASN A 178 -6.55 13.17 19.18
N THR A 179 -6.35 14.37 18.63
CA THR A 179 -7.45 15.30 18.29
C THR A 179 -8.22 14.82 17.05
N GLY A 180 -7.66 13.84 16.34
CA GLY A 180 -8.20 13.25 15.14
C GLY A 180 -7.84 13.99 13.85
N GLU A 181 -6.93 14.96 13.94
CA GLU A 181 -6.38 15.70 12.81
C GLU A 181 -5.33 14.85 12.08
N TRP A 182 -5.42 14.87 10.75
CA TRP A 182 -4.45 14.22 9.88
C TRP A 182 -3.32 15.17 9.52
N PHE A 183 -2.08 14.71 9.63
CA PHE A 183 -0.91 15.40 9.12
C PHE A 183 -0.07 14.49 8.22
N ARG A 184 0.68 15.09 7.31
CA ARG A 184 1.55 14.38 6.36
C ARG A 184 3.01 14.55 6.73
N LEU A 185 3.80 13.51 6.50
CA LEU A 185 5.25 13.63 6.56
C LEU A 185 5.79 14.20 5.27
N LYS A 186 6.72 15.16 5.37
CA LYS A 186 7.51 15.62 4.24
C LYS A 186 8.60 14.58 3.98
N ILE A 187 8.33 13.68 3.06
CA ILE A 187 9.29 12.67 2.60
C ILE A 187 10.09 13.29 1.46
N SER A 188 11.42 13.35 1.60
CA SER A 188 12.28 13.86 0.53
C SER A 188 12.33 12.88 -0.63
N GLU A 189 12.72 13.33 -1.84
CA GLU A 189 12.95 12.42 -2.97
C GLU A 189 14.06 11.38 -2.70
N LYS A 190 14.94 11.65 -1.71
CA LYS A 190 15.96 10.68 -1.24
C LYS A 190 15.40 9.63 -0.27
N GLY A 191 14.09 9.63 -0.03
CA GLY A 191 13.41 8.79 0.93
C GLY A 191 13.07 9.50 2.24
N VAL A 192 12.50 8.72 3.15
CA VAL A 192 12.30 9.11 4.56
C VAL A 192 13.69 9.08 5.19
N ALA A 193 14.20 10.20 5.70
CA ALA A 193 15.38 10.12 6.56
C ALA A 193 15.02 9.20 7.74
N ASP A 194 15.89 8.24 8.08
CA ASP A 194 15.59 7.08 8.94
C ASP A 194 14.89 7.42 10.27
N ASP A 195 15.02 8.66 10.73
CA ASP A 195 14.45 9.19 11.96
C ASP A 195 13.09 9.88 11.82
N ILE A 196 12.64 10.32 10.63
CA ILE A 196 11.43 11.16 10.51
C ILE A 196 10.15 10.42 10.92
N LEU A 197 10.00 9.16 10.50
CA LEU A 197 8.80 8.38 10.86
C LEU A 197 8.82 8.01 12.34
N VAL A 198 9.99 7.62 12.86
CA VAL A 198 10.19 7.33 14.29
C VAL A 198 9.89 8.59 15.09
N GLN A 199 10.44 9.73 14.71
CA GLN A 199 10.20 11.02 15.35
C GLN A 199 8.73 11.41 15.30
N ALA A 200 8.03 11.20 14.18
CA ALA A 200 6.60 11.52 14.09
C ALA A 200 5.74 10.62 15.01
N VAL A 201 6.09 9.34 15.14
CA VAL A 201 5.43 8.43 16.09
C VAL A 201 5.75 8.85 17.54
N CYS A 202 7.00 9.22 17.82
CA CYS A 202 7.45 9.71 19.12
C CYS A 202 6.77 11.02 19.52
N ASP A 203 6.68 11.98 18.60
CA ASP A 203 6.00 13.26 18.79
C ASP A 203 4.52 13.05 19.03
N ALA A 204 3.86 12.20 18.22
CA ALA A 204 2.46 11.84 18.44
C ALA A 204 2.26 11.20 19.82
N TRP A 205 3.16 10.30 20.24
CA TRP A 205 3.07 9.65 21.55
C TRP A 205 3.23 10.63 22.72
N VAL A 206 4.24 11.51 22.68
CA VAL A 206 4.46 12.54 23.71
C VAL A 206 3.30 13.54 23.73
N PHE A 207 2.84 13.99 22.56
CA PHE A 207 1.68 14.87 22.44
C PHE A 207 0.41 14.24 23.04
N ASN A 208 0.29 12.92 22.96
CA ASN A 208 -0.81 12.16 23.55
C ASN A 208 -0.66 11.91 25.06
N GLY A 209 0.34 12.52 25.72
CA GLY A 209 0.57 12.41 27.17
C GLY A 209 1.30 11.14 27.60
N GLY A 210 1.82 10.36 26.65
CA GLY A 210 2.65 9.19 26.93
C GLY A 210 4.08 9.58 27.32
N ILE A 211 4.73 8.72 28.12
CA ILE A 211 6.17 8.84 28.38
C ILE A 211 6.92 8.31 27.17
N ALA A 212 7.71 9.15 26.49
CA ALA A 212 8.48 8.78 25.32
C ALA A 212 9.26 7.46 25.54
N PRO A 213 9.09 6.43 24.68
CA PRO A 213 9.90 5.23 24.72
C PRO A 213 11.39 5.56 24.60
N VAL A 214 12.26 4.67 25.09
CA VAL A 214 13.72 4.83 24.96
C VAL A 214 14.17 4.97 23.50
N GLY A 215 13.41 4.41 22.54
CA GLY A 215 13.67 4.59 21.10
C GLY A 215 13.42 6.01 20.58
N CYS A 216 12.81 6.91 21.35
CA CYS A 216 12.50 8.30 20.98
C CYS A 216 13.58 9.30 21.40
N SER A 217 14.55 8.91 22.20
CA SER A 217 15.60 9.81 22.70
C SER A 217 16.77 9.99 21.73
N THR A 218 16.77 9.30 20.58
CA THR A 218 17.86 9.32 19.59
C THR A 218 17.64 10.28 18.40
N THR A 219 16.52 11.01 18.33
CA THR A 219 16.07 11.67 17.09
C THR A 219 15.81 13.17 17.26
N SER A 220 16.83 13.92 17.67
CA SER A 220 16.80 15.40 17.70
C SER A 220 16.92 16.00 16.29
N ASN A 221 15.88 15.90 15.46
CA ASN A 221 15.76 16.68 14.23
C ASN A 221 14.36 17.31 14.13
N THR A 222 14.32 18.63 13.91
CA THR A 222 13.07 19.41 13.86
C THR A 222 12.22 19.00 12.66
N ILE A 223 11.03 18.42 12.90
CA ILE A 223 10.08 18.05 11.83
C ILE A 223 9.47 19.32 11.22
N GLN A 224 9.51 19.44 9.88
CA GLN A 224 8.60 20.32 9.14
C GLN A 224 7.28 19.60 8.87
N VAL A 225 6.27 19.83 9.71
CA VAL A 225 4.90 19.33 9.51
C VAL A 225 4.21 20.19 8.45
N ILE A 226 3.55 19.56 7.49
CA ILE A 226 2.67 20.26 6.55
C ILE A 226 1.24 19.81 6.86
N THR A 227 0.36 20.77 7.16
CA THR A 227 -1.08 20.54 7.35
C THR A 227 -1.67 19.95 6.05
N ALA A 228 -2.47 18.89 6.18
CA ALA A 228 -2.97 18.09 5.07
C ALA A 228 -4.07 18.78 4.25
#